data_AF-A0A932NS97-F1
#
_entry.id   AF-A0A932NS97-F1
#
_cell.length_a   1.000
_cell.length_b   1.000
_cell.length_c   1.000
_cell.angle_alpha   90.00
_cell.angle_beta   90.00
_cell.angle_gamma   90.00
#
_symmetry.space_group_name_H-M   'P 1'
#
loop_
_entity.id
_entity.type
_entity.pdbx_description
1 polymer ?
#
loop_
_entity_poly.entity_id
_entity_poly.type
_entity_poly.pdbx_seq_one_letter_code
_entity_poly.pdbx_strand_id
1 'polypeptide(L)'
;MERGKLTLTNSVDGQQIGFQPRHLILGGYTGRDREHVQRHIDELVAAGIPAPASVPELYPGHAAAIQIGGVLPAGSGWSSGEVEYVLFVTAQGVYVGVGSDHTDRALERTSIVAAKQAFPMTIKEIFRRRNRSAVRSAGGEDGETGI
;
A
#
# COMPACT_ATOMS: atom_id res chain seq x y z
N MET A 1 22.17 11.53 -10.70
CA MET A 1 20.91 10.77 -10.51
C MET A 1 20.42 11.03 -9.10
N GLU A 2 19.24 11.61 -8.95
CA GLU A 2 18.64 11.95 -7.66
C GLU A 2 18.03 10.66 -7.06
N ARG A 3 18.76 9.98 -6.16
CA ARG A 3 18.30 8.71 -5.56
C ARG A 3 17.03 8.96 -4.74
N GLY A 4 16.04 8.08 -4.88
CA GLY A 4 14.85 8.05 -4.04
C GLY A 4 13.67 8.88 -4.53
N LYS A 5 13.74 9.51 -5.70
CA LYS A 5 12.55 10.11 -6.35
C LYS A 5 11.88 9.07 -7.25
N LEU A 6 10.60 8.82 -6.99
CA LEU A 6 9.74 7.95 -7.77
C LEU A 6 8.87 8.79 -8.70
N THR A 7 8.60 8.28 -9.89
CA THR A 7 7.57 8.82 -10.79
C THR A 7 6.37 7.90 -10.72
N LEU A 8 5.26 8.40 -10.17
CA LEU A 8 3.99 7.70 -10.10
C LEU A 8 3.18 8.06 -11.35
N THR A 9 2.73 7.07 -12.10
CA THR A 9 1.84 7.29 -13.25
C THR A 9 0.42 6.98 -12.83
N ASN A 10 -0.48 7.95 -12.94
CA ASN A 10 -1.90 7.72 -12.71
C ASN A 10 -2.46 6.83 -13.82
N SER A 11 -2.97 5.65 -13.46
CA SER A 11 -3.48 4.67 -14.41
C SER A 11 -4.74 5.13 -15.16
N VAL A 12 -5.40 6.21 -14.73
CA VAL A 12 -6.63 6.72 -15.36
C VAL A 12 -6.37 7.69 -16.51
N ASP A 13 -5.47 8.66 -16.30
CA ASP A 13 -5.24 9.79 -17.23
C ASP A 13 -3.78 9.93 -17.66
N GLY A 14 -2.89 9.02 -17.20
CA GLY A 14 -1.47 9.04 -17.51
C GLY A 14 -0.70 10.17 -16.81
N GLN A 15 -1.32 10.95 -15.93
CA GLN A 15 -0.65 12.03 -15.22
C GLN A 15 0.54 11.48 -14.42
N GLN A 16 1.72 12.05 -14.65
CA GLN A 16 2.91 11.73 -13.85
C GLN A 16 3.01 12.64 -12.62
N ILE A 17 3.29 12.02 -11.47
CA ILE A 17 3.49 12.69 -10.20
C ILE A 17 4.88 12.33 -9.67
N GLY A 18 5.71 13.35 -9.43
CA GLY A 18 6.95 13.16 -8.70
C GLY A 18 6.67 12.91 -7.22
N PHE A 19 7.18 11.81 -6.67
CA PHE A 19 7.01 11.45 -5.28
C PHE A 19 8.33 11.03 -4.65
N GLN A 20 8.67 11.61 -3.50
CA GLN A 20 9.88 11.27 -2.76
C GLN A 20 9.47 10.67 -1.41
N PRO A 21 9.44 9.33 -1.27
CA PRO A 21 9.11 8.70 -0.01
C PRO A 21 10.15 9.06 1.06
N ARG A 22 9.69 9.57 2.19
CA ARG A 22 10.52 9.77 3.40
C ARG A 22 10.32 8.65 4.42
N HIS A 23 9.13 8.07 4.43
CA HIS A 23 8.76 7.01 5.35
C HIS A 23 7.98 5.94 4.57
N LEU A 24 8.20 4.69 4.95
CA LEU A 24 7.37 3.55 4.58
C LEU A 24 6.83 2.97 5.88
N ILE A 25 5.52 2.76 5.95
CA ILE A 25 4.84 2.17 7.11
C ILE A 25 4.00 1.02 6.58
N LEU A 26 4.18 -0.17 7.14
CA LEU A 26 3.39 -1.36 6.84
C LEU A 26 2.36 -1.52 7.96
N GLY A 27 1.10 -1.71 7.60
CA GLY A 27 0.00 -1.86 8.57
C GLY A 27 -0.44 -3.31 8.66
N GLY A 28 -0.11 -3.98 9.77
CA GLY A 28 -0.66 -5.29 10.11
C GLY A 28 -2.07 -5.17 10.71
N TYR A 29 -2.86 -6.23 10.56
CA TYR A 29 -4.19 -6.33 11.17
C TYR A 29 -5.15 -5.21 10.75
N THR A 30 -5.02 -4.71 9.52
CA THR A 30 -5.81 -3.58 8.96
C THR A 30 -7.16 -4.01 8.36
N GLY A 31 -7.54 -5.27 8.56
CA GLY A 31 -8.79 -5.84 8.04
C GLY A 31 -10.02 -5.07 8.51
N ARG A 32 -10.96 -4.85 7.58
CA ARG A 32 -12.24 -4.17 7.89
C ARG A 32 -13.12 -4.98 8.83
N ASP A 33 -13.07 -6.30 8.70
CA ASP A 33 -13.82 -7.23 9.55
C ASP A 33 -13.04 -7.46 10.85
N ARG A 34 -13.54 -6.85 11.93
CA ARG A 34 -12.91 -6.93 13.24
C ARG A 34 -12.98 -8.32 13.86
N GLU A 35 -14.04 -9.07 13.60
CA GLU A 35 -14.19 -10.43 14.12
C GLU A 35 -13.18 -11.35 13.44
N HIS A 36 -13.00 -11.20 12.12
CA HIS A 36 -11.99 -11.94 11.39
C HIS A 36 -10.57 -11.62 11.86
N VAL A 37 -10.25 -10.33 12.06
CA VAL A 37 -8.95 -9.89 12.59
C VAL A 37 -8.71 -10.49 13.98
N GLN A 38 -9.70 -10.44 14.88
CA GLN A 38 -9.57 -11.01 16.22
C GLN A 38 -9.35 -12.52 16.18
N ARG A 39 -10.14 -13.26 15.38
CA ARG A 39 -9.96 -14.71 15.21
C ARG A 39 -8.54 -15.06 14.74
N HIS A 40 -8.00 -14.29 13.79
CA HIS A 40 -6.64 -14.50 13.32
C HIS A 40 -5.59 -14.24 14.41
N ILE A 41 -5.78 -13.21 15.25
CA ILE A 41 -4.91 -12.96 16.41
C ILE A 41 -4.99 -14.15 17.39
N ASP A 42 -6.18 -14.66 17.68
CA ASP A 42 -6.38 -15.79 18.59
C ASP A 42 -5.71 -17.07 18.06
N GLU A 43 -5.77 -17.32 16.75
CA GLU A 43 -5.05 -18.42 16.08
C GLU A 43 -3.52 -18.31 16.25
N LEU A 44 -2.97 -17.10 16.08
CA LEU A 44 -1.53 -16.85 16.24
C LEU A 44 -1.10 -17.04 17.71
N VAL A 45 -1.89 -16.54 18.66
CA VAL A 45 -1.65 -16.71 20.10
C VAL A 45 -1.68 -18.19 20.49
N ALA A 46 -2.64 -18.96 19.97
CA ALA A 46 -2.71 -20.41 20.18
C ALA A 46 -1.48 -21.14 19.61
N ALA A 47 -0.86 -20.61 18.55
CA ALA A 47 0.38 -21.11 17.96
C ALA A 47 1.66 -20.61 18.68
N GLY A 48 1.53 -19.84 19.78
CA GLY A 48 2.65 -19.32 20.56
C GLY A 48 3.25 -18.01 20.04
N ILE A 49 2.61 -17.35 19.08
CA ILE A 49 3.01 -16.03 18.56
C ILE A 49 2.32 -14.95 19.41
N PRO A 50 3.03 -13.95 19.95
CA PRO A 50 2.43 -12.94 20.81
C PRO A 50 1.40 -12.08 20.04
N ALA A 51 0.34 -11.67 20.73
CA ALA A 51 -0.63 -10.72 20.21
C ALA A 51 0.03 -9.35 19.92
N PRO A 52 -0.48 -8.60 18.93
CA PRO A 52 0.05 -7.28 18.61
C PRO A 52 -0.19 -6.28 19.76
N ALA A 53 0.69 -5.29 19.91
CA ALA A 53 0.56 -4.26 20.94
C ALA A 53 -0.63 -3.30 20.69
N SER A 54 -1.04 -3.16 19.42
CA SER A 54 -2.20 -2.39 19.00
C SER A 54 -2.78 -2.98 17.72
N VAL A 55 -4.08 -2.74 17.48
CA VAL A 55 -4.73 -3.08 16.20
C VAL A 55 -5.26 -1.78 15.57
N PRO A 56 -4.75 -1.37 14.40
CA PRO A 56 -3.69 -2.00 13.62
C PRO A 56 -2.30 -1.90 14.29
N GLU A 57 -1.38 -2.79 13.91
CA GLU A 57 0.03 -2.70 14.29
C GLU A 57 0.84 -2.07 13.15
N LEU A 58 1.71 -1.12 13.47
CA LEU A 58 2.47 -0.37 12.47
C LEU A 58 3.94 -0.76 12.52
N TYR A 59 4.45 -1.27 11.39
CA TYR A 59 5.85 -1.64 11.24
C TYR A 59 6.58 -0.62 10.35
N PRO A 60 7.73 -0.08 10.79
CA PRO A 60 8.54 0.78 9.95
C PRO A 60 9.20 -0.02 8.82
N GLY A 61 9.14 0.50 7.60
CA GLY A 61 9.83 -0.03 6.43
C GLY A 61 10.89 0.94 5.92
N HIS A 62 11.77 0.44 5.05
CA HIS A 62 12.80 1.27 4.43
C HIS A 62 12.26 1.95 3.16
N ALA A 63 12.17 3.28 3.15
CA ALA A 63 11.65 4.04 2.01
C ALA A 63 12.44 3.79 0.71
N ALA A 64 13.76 3.54 0.80
CA ALA A 64 14.56 3.25 -0.38
C ALA A 64 14.39 1.81 -0.91
N ALA A 65 13.64 0.96 -0.21
CA ALA A 65 13.27 -0.37 -0.68
C ALA A 65 12.00 -0.35 -1.56
N ILE A 66 11.38 0.82 -1.77
CA ILE A 66 10.23 0.95 -2.66
C ILE A 66 10.69 0.85 -4.11
N GLN A 67 10.04 -0.02 -4.87
CA GLN A 67 10.28 -0.22 -6.30
C GLN A 67 8.98 -0.10 -7.09
N ILE A 68 9.00 0.70 -8.17
CA ILE A 68 7.87 0.74 -9.12
C ILE A 68 8.09 -0.33 -10.18
N GLY A 69 7.16 -1.28 -10.25
CA GLY A 69 7.22 -2.43 -11.15
C GLY A 69 8.36 -3.40 -10.84
N GLY A 70 8.64 -4.27 -11.80
CA GLY A 70 9.65 -5.32 -11.68
C GLY A 70 9.09 -6.66 -11.21
N VAL A 71 9.98 -7.64 -11.15
CA VAL A 71 9.69 -9.01 -10.76
C VAL A 71 10.56 -9.33 -9.55
N LEU A 72 9.93 -9.78 -8.47
CA LEU A 72 10.68 -10.32 -7.34
C LEU A 72 11.29 -11.65 -7.78
N PRO A 73 12.58 -11.91 -7.48
CA PRO A 73 13.15 -13.22 -7.71
C PRO A 73 12.28 -14.27 -7.05
N ALA A 74 12.05 -15.41 -7.72
CA ALA A 74 11.48 -16.56 -7.04
C ALA A 74 12.44 -16.93 -5.91
N GLY A 75 12.11 -16.52 -4.68
CA GLY A 75 12.86 -16.90 -3.50
C GLY A 75 12.89 -18.42 -3.38
N SER A 76 13.74 -18.95 -2.51
CA SER A 76 13.53 -20.30 -2.00
C SER A 76 12.05 -20.42 -1.56
N GLY A 77 11.44 -21.61 -1.66
CA GLY A 77 9.99 -21.82 -1.54
C GLY A 77 9.31 -21.46 -0.20
N TRP A 78 9.93 -20.58 0.58
CA TRP A 78 9.57 -20.11 1.91
C TRP A 78 9.28 -18.59 1.93
N SER A 79 8.91 -17.99 0.81
CA SER A 79 8.45 -16.59 0.75
C SER A 79 7.06 -16.51 0.14
N SER A 80 6.30 -15.48 0.48
CA SER A 80 4.96 -15.25 -0.08
C SER A 80 4.71 -13.78 -0.33
N GLY A 81 4.09 -13.47 -1.48
CA GLY A 81 3.58 -12.14 -1.77
C GLY A 81 2.20 -11.92 -1.14
N GLU A 82 2.01 -10.76 -0.52
CA GLU A 82 0.73 -10.30 0.02
C GLU A 82 0.31 -9.06 -0.78
N VAL A 83 -0.82 -9.15 -1.50
CA VAL A 83 -1.31 -8.03 -2.31
C VAL A 83 -2.00 -7.02 -1.39
N GLU A 84 -1.47 -5.80 -1.35
CA GLU A 84 -1.91 -4.74 -0.44
C GLU A 84 -2.25 -3.45 -1.19
N TYR A 85 -3.19 -2.68 -0.63
CA TYR A 85 -3.36 -1.30 -1.07
C TYR A 85 -2.26 -0.43 -0.47
N VAL A 86 -1.68 0.45 -1.28
CA VAL A 86 -0.62 1.36 -0.86
C VAL A 86 -1.13 2.79 -0.89
N LEU A 87 -0.94 3.53 0.19
CA LEU A 87 -1.34 4.94 0.27
C LEU A 87 -0.13 5.84 0.08
N PHE A 88 -0.14 6.61 -1.00
CA PHE A 88 0.84 7.68 -1.24
C PHE A 88 0.28 9.00 -0.73
N VAL A 89 0.77 9.43 0.41
CA VAL A 89 0.34 10.68 1.04
C VAL A 89 1.21 11.83 0.55
N THR A 90 0.62 12.78 -0.17
CA THR A 90 1.29 13.98 -0.67
C THR A 90 0.60 15.25 -0.20
N ALA A 91 1.23 16.41 -0.42
CA ALA A 91 0.60 17.71 -0.15
C ALA A 91 -0.64 17.97 -1.05
N GLN A 92 -0.76 17.29 -2.19
CA GLN A 92 -1.86 17.42 -3.14
C GLN A 92 -3.00 16.42 -2.91
N GLY A 93 -2.84 15.53 -1.91
CA GLY A 93 -3.81 14.52 -1.51
C GLY A 93 -3.23 13.12 -1.41
N VAL A 94 -4.13 12.14 -1.31
CA VAL A 94 -3.77 10.71 -1.22
C VAL A 94 -4.01 10.04 -2.56
N TYR A 95 -3.01 9.30 -3.02
CA TYR A 95 -3.12 8.36 -4.12
C TYR A 95 -3.13 6.94 -3.58
N VAL A 96 -3.88 6.06 -4.24
CA VAL A 96 -3.99 4.65 -3.87
C VAL A 96 -3.31 3.84 -4.94
N GLY A 97 -2.40 2.96 -4.57
CA GLY A 97 -1.81 1.99 -5.48
C GLY A 97 -2.01 0.56 -5.01
N VAL A 98 -1.48 -0.36 -5.80
CA VAL A 98 -1.40 -1.78 -5.47
C VAL A 98 0.06 -2.17 -5.34
N GLY A 99 0.41 -2.79 -4.23
CA GLY A 99 1.76 -3.28 -3.97
C GLY A 99 1.78 -4.66 -3.33
N SER A 100 2.99 -5.19 -3.16
CA SER A 100 3.23 -6.48 -2.52
C SER A 100 4.04 -6.30 -1.24
N ASP A 101 3.47 -6.65 -0.09
CA ASP A 101 4.19 -6.81 1.18
C ASP A 101 4.78 -8.22 1.26
N HIS A 102 5.78 -8.48 0.40
CA HIS A 102 6.35 -9.81 0.26
C HIS A 102 7.16 -10.18 1.50
N THR A 103 6.81 -11.30 2.11
CA THR A 103 7.34 -11.72 3.41
C THR A 103 8.19 -12.98 3.26
N ASP A 104 9.37 -12.99 3.89
CA ASP A 104 10.16 -14.21 4.09
C ASP A 104 9.63 -14.99 5.31
N ARG A 105 9.00 -16.14 5.07
CA ARG A 105 8.36 -16.94 6.12
C ARG A 105 9.35 -17.65 7.03
N ALA A 106 10.60 -17.83 6.61
CA ALA A 106 11.63 -18.39 7.47
C ALA A 106 12.11 -17.33 8.48
N LEU A 107 12.35 -16.11 8.02
CA LEU A 107 12.73 -14.98 8.88
C LEU A 107 11.60 -14.57 9.82
N GLU A 108 10.34 -14.64 9.38
CA GLU A 108 9.17 -14.23 10.16
C GLU A 108 9.07 -14.93 11.51
N ARG A 109 9.51 -16.18 11.59
CA ARG A 109 9.59 -16.97 12.83
C ARG A 109 10.49 -16.36 13.90
N THR A 110 11.43 -15.53 13.49
CA THR A 110 12.42 -14.89 14.38
C THR A 110 12.24 -13.37 14.45
N SER A 111 11.78 -12.74 13.37
CA SER A 111 11.55 -11.29 13.30
C SER A 111 10.61 -10.95 12.15
N ILE A 112 9.40 -10.50 12.48
CA ILE A 112 8.44 -9.96 11.50
C ILE A 112 9.02 -8.77 10.72
N VAL A 113 9.78 -7.89 11.40
CA VAL A 113 10.39 -6.72 10.77
C VAL A 113 11.45 -7.14 9.75
N ALA A 114 12.33 -8.08 10.09
CA ALA A 114 13.34 -8.57 9.16
C ALA A 114 12.69 -9.29 7.97
N ALA A 115 11.64 -10.08 8.22
CA ALA A 115 10.91 -10.81 7.19
C ALA A 115 10.27 -9.89 6.14
N LYS A 116 9.63 -8.80 6.57
CA LYS A 116 9.00 -7.80 5.70
C LYS A 116 10.01 -6.90 4.98
N GLN A 117 11.24 -6.82 5.46
CA GLN A 117 12.31 -6.02 4.85
C GLN A 117 13.27 -6.85 3.97
N ALA A 118 13.07 -8.16 3.88
CA ALA A 118 13.88 -9.06 3.05
C ALA A 118 13.70 -8.81 1.55
N PHE A 119 12.55 -8.25 1.14
CA PHE A 119 12.20 -7.97 -0.24
C PHE A 119 11.82 -6.49 -0.43
N PRO A 120 12.01 -5.93 -1.65
CA PRO A 120 11.56 -4.59 -1.93
C PRO A 120 10.03 -4.49 -1.96
N MET A 121 9.50 -3.36 -1.48
CA MET A 121 8.08 -3.03 -1.58
C MET A 121 7.76 -2.69 -3.04
N THR A 122 7.25 -3.69 -3.76
CA THR A 122 6.96 -3.56 -5.19
C THR A 122 5.58 -2.96 -5.40
N ILE A 123 5.46 -1.95 -6.25
CA ILE A 123 4.21 -1.23 -6.52
C ILE A 123 3.99 -1.15 -8.02
N LYS A 124 2.79 -1.48 -8.51
CA LYS A 124 2.55 -1.62 -9.96
C LYS A 124 1.62 -0.57 -10.56
N GLU A 125 0.56 -0.18 -9.86
CA GLU A 125 -0.48 0.72 -10.37
C GLU A 125 -0.85 1.76 -9.33
N ILE A 126 -1.21 2.97 -9.76
CA ILE A 126 -1.54 4.09 -8.88
C ILE A 126 -2.73 4.86 -9.45
N PHE A 127 -3.66 5.22 -8.58
CA PHE A 127 -4.91 5.90 -8.87
C PHE A 127 -5.05 7.11 -7.95
N ARG A 128 -5.49 8.24 -8.49
CA ARG A 128 -5.92 9.37 -7.65
C ARG A 128 -7.40 9.25 -7.34
N ARG A 129 -7.77 9.35 -6.05
CA ARG A 129 -9.18 9.53 -5.67
C ARG A 129 -9.67 10.87 -6.22
N ARG A 130 -10.65 10.86 -7.13
CA ARG A 130 -11.36 12.10 -7.52
C ARG A 130 -12.19 12.59 -6.32
N ASN A 131 -12.02 13.85 -5.96
CA ASN A 131 -12.91 14.52 -5.00
C ASN A 131 -14.30 14.64 -5.63
N ARG A 132 -15.35 14.14 -4.95
CA ARG A 132 -16.74 14.23 -5.45
C ARG A 132 -17.22 15.69 -5.63
N SER A 133 -16.58 16.65 -4.98
CA SER A 133 -16.89 18.08 -5.12
C SER A 133 -16.49 18.68 -6.48
N ALA A 134 -15.63 18.02 -7.27
CA ALA A 134 -15.23 18.50 -8.60
C ALA A 134 -16.17 18.07 -9.74
N VAL A 135 -17.21 17.28 -9.46
CA VAL A 135 -18.13 16.74 -10.48
C VAL A 135 -19.33 17.67 -10.75
N ARG A 136 -19.53 18.73 -9.94
CA ARG A 136 -20.69 19.64 -10.07
C ARG A 136 -20.47 20.90 -10.91
N SER A 137 -19.28 21.16 -11.44
CA SER A 137 -19.00 22.41 -12.19
C SER A 137 -18.90 22.25 -13.71
N ALA A 138 -19.42 21.16 -14.29
CA ALA A 138 -19.42 20.92 -15.74
C ALA A 138 -20.84 20.66 -16.30
N GLY A 139 -21.82 21.39 -15.79
CA GLY A 139 -23.18 21.43 -16.33
C GLY A 139 -23.73 22.85 -16.21
N GLY A 140 -23.16 23.75 -17.01
CA GLY A 140 -23.71 25.09 -17.24
C GLY A 140 -24.84 25.01 -18.26
N GLU A 141 -25.91 25.71 -17.94
CA GLU A 141 -27.17 25.80 -18.68
C GLU A 141 -26.97 26.41 -20.07
N ASP A 142 -27.38 25.67 -21.10
CA ASP A 142 -27.64 26.23 -22.43
C ASP A 142 -29.13 26.08 -22.74
N GLY A 143 -29.84 27.22 -22.69
CA GLY A 143 -30.82 27.59 -23.70
C GLY A 143 -32.25 27.07 -23.56
N GLU A 144 -33.14 27.97 -23.15
CA GLU A 144 -34.51 28.03 -23.64
C GLU A 144 -34.58 27.78 -25.15
N THR A 145 -35.45 26.85 -25.58
CA THR A 145 -36.34 27.06 -26.74
C THR A 145 -37.57 26.16 -26.62
N GLY A 146 -38.74 26.79 -26.48
CA GLY A 146 -39.88 26.53 -27.36
C GLY A 146 -40.91 25.45 -26.99
N ILE A 147 -42.09 25.97 -26.63
CA ILE A 147 -43.45 25.39 -26.64
C ILE A 147 -43.84 24.51 -25.44
#